data_AF-A0A919RPR9-F1
#
_entry.id   AF-A0A919RPR9-F1
#
_cell.length_a   1.000
_cell.length_b   1.000
_cell.length_c   1.000
_cell.angle_alpha   90.00
_cell.angle_beta   90.00
_cell.angle_gamma   90.00
#
_symmetry.space_group_name_H-M   'P 1'
#
loop_
_entity.id
_entity.type
_entity.pdbx_description
1 polymer ?
#
loop_
_entity_poly.entity_id
_entity_poly.type
_entity_poly.pdbx_seq_one_letter_code
_entity_poly.pdbx_strand_id
1 'polypeptide(L)'
;MDGPLADAARQWDDSAPWIVVAATFPGDAEDLLDALHASTIERRVRREAGSWPAPILAGEEPPRRRPESLTITSRSADPPKDVVVELRAGGSIVAAVQVGSERSRPADGAQVCAIGEGAVAWITAVLLRLTAACAQEVGMDTMTVRADIVDLRPVSADVPLELWSHSQGILQPAGTWRGDDIGEVRLDVRTAECLTPELFLRARAILLGLLDRFGVKDSRHIDEHGVVRRNAFVGHADRIRTWLEALGASSAP
;
A
#
# COMPACT_ATOMS: atom_id res chain seq x y z
N MET A 1 15.84 4.92 -7.88
CA MET A 1 15.26 3.79 -7.13
C MET A 1 16.20 2.62 -7.29
N ASP A 2 16.83 2.16 -6.21
CA ASP A 2 17.77 1.04 -6.22
C ASP A 2 17.26 -0.09 -5.32
N GLY A 3 17.51 -1.34 -5.70
CA GLY A 3 17.14 -2.52 -4.91
C GLY A 3 15.77 -3.12 -5.28
N PRO A 4 15.13 -3.87 -4.36
CA PRO A 4 14.06 -4.81 -4.73
C PRO A 4 12.80 -4.17 -5.30
N LEU A 5 12.56 -2.90 -4.98
CA LEU A 5 11.46 -2.08 -5.52
C LEU A 5 11.61 -1.84 -7.03
N ALA A 6 12.79 -1.44 -7.48
CA ALA A 6 13.04 -1.08 -8.88
C ALA A 6 12.92 -2.29 -9.82
N ASP A 7 13.35 -3.46 -9.39
CA ASP A 7 13.25 -4.69 -10.17
C ASP A 7 11.82 -5.22 -10.24
N ALA A 8 11.02 -5.04 -9.17
CA ALA A 8 9.64 -5.52 -9.11
C ALA A 8 8.75 -4.69 -10.05
N ALA A 9 8.93 -3.37 -9.98
CA ALA A 9 8.11 -2.41 -10.71
C ALA A 9 8.22 -2.54 -12.25
N ARG A 10 9.32 -3.07 -12.79
CA ARG A 10 9.51 -3.28 -14.25
C ARG A 10 8.49 -4.20 -14.91
N GLN A 11 7.72 -4.96 -14.13
CA GLN A 11 6.78 -5.95 -14.63
C GLN A 11 5.32 -5.54 -14.39
N TRP A 12 5.10 -4.39 -13.78
CA TRP A 12 3.78 -3.92 -13.40
C TRP A 12 3.18 -3.07 -14.52
N ASP A 13 1.85 -2.99 -14.52
CA ASP A 13 1.10 -2.14 -15.44
C ASP A 13 1.50 -0.67 -15.26
N ASP A 14 1.78 0.00 -16.37
CA ASP A 14 2.23 1.39 -16.42
C ASP A 14 1.08 2.38 -16.61
N SER A 15 -0.17 1.92 -16.64
CA SER A 15 -1.34 2.79 -16.85
C SER A 15 -1.65 3.72 -15.67
N ALA A 16 -1.18 3.38 -14.46
CA ALA A 16 -1.49 4.11 -13.24
C ALA A 16 -0.38 3.95 -12.18
N PRO A 17 -0.26 4.91 -11.25
CA PRO A 17 0.72 4.86 -10.17
C PRO A 17 0.45 3.73 -9.18
N TRP A 18 1.47 3.35 -8.43
CA TRP A 18 1.44 2.26 -7.46
C TRP A 18 1.80 2.76 -6.07
N ILE A 19 1.06 2.35 -5.04
CA ILE A 19 1.54 2.45 -3.66
C ILE A 19 2.25 1.15 -3.35
N VAL A 20 3.47 1.24 -2.85
CA VAL A 20 4.32 0.10 -2.61
C VAL A 20 4.84 0.11 -1.18
N VAL A 21 4.83 -1.06 -0.56
CA VAL A 21 5.47 -1.32 0.73
C VAL A 21 6.39 -2.52 0.54
N ALA A 22 7.68 -2.32 0.74
CA ALA A 22 8.69 -3.37 0.69
C ALA A 22 9.24 -3.62 2.10
N ALA A 23 9.31 -4.86 2.55
CA ALA A 23 10.04 -5.28 3.73
C ALA A 23 11.34 -5.98 3.34
N THR A 24 12.38 -5.70 4.09
CA THR A 24 13.64 -6.45 4.10
C THR A 24 13.90 -6.96 5.51
N PHE A 25 14.45 -8.16 5.63
CA PHE A 25 14.70 -8.80 6.92
C PHE A 25 16.19 -8.81 7.26
N PRO A 26 16.55 -8.80 8.55
CA PRO A 26 17.93 -9.02 8.96
C PRO A 26 18.32 -10.50 8.77
N GLY A 27 19.28 -10.78 7.88
CA GLY A 27 19.87 -12.12 7.68
C GLY A 27 19.82 -12.63 6.23
N ASP A 28 20.59 -13.69 5.96
CA ASP A 28 20.56 -14.38 4.66
C ASP A 28 19.29 -15.22 4.58
N ALA A 29 18.39 -14.81 3.68
CA ALA A 29 17.10 -15.44 3.46
C ALA A 29 17.11 -16.33 2.22
N GLU A 30 18.27 -16.84 1.81
CA GLU A 30 18.42 -17.66 0.60
C GLU A 30 17.46 -18.87 0.62
N ASP A 31 17.20 -19.43 1.81
CA ASP A 31 16.30 -20.57 2.00
C ASP A 31 14.82 -20.19 2.21
N LEU A 32 14.44 -18.91 2.16
CA LEU A 32 13.09 -18.47 2.52
C LEU A 32 12.03 -18.98 1.53
N LEU A 33 12.35 -18.97 0.23
CA LEU A 33 11.45 -19.49 -0.82
C LEU A 33 11.38 -21.03 -0.83
N ASP A 34 12.41 -21.71 -0.33
CA ASP A 34 12.49 -23.17 -0.28
C ASP A 34 11.85 -23.72 0.99
N ALA A 35 11.94 -23.01 2.12
CA ALA A 35 11.29 -23.35 3.38
C ALA A 35 9.77 -23.14 3.34
N LEU A 36 9.26 -22.32 2.44
CA LEU A 36 7.84 -21.98 2.34
C LEU A 36 7.17 -22.69 1.17
N HIS A 37 6.11 -23.42 1.48
CA HIS A 37 5.17 -23.81 0.45
C HIS A 37 4.47 -22.56 -0.10
N ALA A 38 4.64 -22.29 -1.40
CA ALA A 38 4.00 -21.17 -2.10
C ALA A 38 2.49 -21.07 -1.84
N SER A 39 1.81 -22.22 -1.67
CA SER A 39 0.39 -22.31 -1.34
C SER A 39 0.03 -21.77 0.06
N THR A 40 0.95 -21.80 1.02
CA THR A 40 0.75 -21.21 2.36
C THR A 40 0.75 -19.69 2.28
N ILE A 41 1.74 -19.12 1.59
CA ILE A 41 1.84 -17.67 1.39
C ILE A 41 0.69 -17.17 0.53
N GLU A 42 0.34 -17.88 -0.54
CA GLU A 42 -0.82 -17.54 -1.37
C GLU A 42 -2.11 -17.49 -0.55
N ARG A 43 -2.38 -18.53 0.24
CA ARG A 43 -3.54 -18.59 1.13
C ARG A 43 -3.52 -17.48 2.17
N ARG A 44 -2.34 -17.10 2.69
CA ARG A 44 -2.19 -15.96 3.61
C ARG A 44 -2.55 -14.64 2.93
N VAL A 45 -1.98 -14.38 1.75
CA VAL A 45 -2.26 -13.18 0.95
C VAL A 45 -3.75 -13.08 0.63
N ARG A 46 -4.34 -14.17 0.12
CA ARG A 46 -5.78 -14.24 -0.19
C ARG A 46 -6.64 -13.97 1.06
N ARG A 47 -6.28 -14.54 2.21
CA ARG A 47 -6.99 -14.33 3.48
C ARG A 47 -6.92 -12.89 3.96
N GLU A 48 -5.73 -12.27 3.94
CA GLU A 48 -5.57 -10.88 4.36
C GLU A 48 -6.30 -9.93 3.40
N ALA A 49 -6.04 -10.01 2.10
CA ALA A 49 -6.66 -9.14 1.09
C ALA A 49 -8.18 -9.32 1.02
N GLY A 50 -8.67 -10.56 1.17
CA GLY A 50 -10.11 -10.84 1.25
C GLY A 50 -10.81 -10.24 2.48
N SER A 51 -10.07 -9.88 3.52
CA SER A 51 -10.63 -9.22 4.71
C SER A 51 -10.76 -7.70 4.58
N TRP A 52 -10.19 -7.08 3.54
CA TRP A 52 -10.13 -5.63 3.48
C TRP A 52 -11.51 -4.97 3.27
N PRO A 53 -11.81 -3.88 3.99
CA PRO A 53 -13.10 -3.19 4.00
C PRO A 53 -13.40 -2.42 2.71
N ALA A 54 -12.40 -2.06 1.92
CA ALA A 54 -12.59 -1.64 0.54
C ALA A 54 -12.02 -2.77 -0.33
N PRO A 55 -12.82 -3.38 -1.24
CA PRO A 55 -12.37 -4.55 -1.96
C PRO A 55 -11.15 -4.18 -2.79
N ILE A 56 -10.01 -4.71 -2.38
CA ILE A 56 -8.94 -5.01 -3.31
C ILE A 56 -9.01 -6.53 -3.42
N LEU A 57 -9.90 -7.00 -4.30
CA LEU A 57 -10.22 -8.42 -4.40
C LEU A 57 -8.97 -9.17 -4.80
N ALA A 58 -8.53 -10.11 -3.94
CA ALA A 58 -7.54 -11.12 -4.24
C ALA A 58 -8.01 -11.97 -5.45
N GLY A 59 -7.62 -11.59 -6.67
CA GLY A 59 -7.99 -12.27 -7.91
C GLY A 59 -7.66 -13.77 -7.90
N GLU A 60 -8.39 -14.55 -8.68
CA GLU A 60 -8.26 -16.02 -8.79
C GLU A 60 -7.03 -16.49 -9.60
N GLU A 61 -6.18 -15.55 -10.05
CA GLU A 61 -5.00 -15.89 -10.85
C GLU A 61 -4.04 -16.81 -10.06
N PRO A 62 -3.50 -17.86 -10.69
CA PRO A 62 -2.49 -18.71 -10.06
C PRO A 62 -1.19 -17.90 -9.87
N PRO A 63 -0.48 -18.11 -8.75
CA PRO A 63 0.78 -17.43 -8.49
C PRO A 63 1.81 -17.76 -9.57
N ARG A 64 2.57 -16.74 -9.99
CA ARG A 64 3.68 -16.89 -10.94
C ARG A 64 4.96 -17.14 -10.14
N ARG A 65 5.52 -18.34 -10.25
CA ARG A 65 6.80 -18.70 -9.60
C ARG A 65 7.95 -18.57 -10.58
N ARG A 66 9.01 -17.92 -10.15
CA ARG A 66 10.34 -17.86 -10.78
C ARG A 66 11.39 -18.42 -9.81
N PRO A 67 12.59 -18.78 -10.28
CA PRO A 67 13.66 -19.25 -9.40
C PRO A 67 13.96 -18.29 -8.24
N GLU A 68 13.90 -16.98 -8.50
CA GLU A 68 14.26 -15.92 -7.56
C GLU A 68 13.07 -15.25 -6.88
N SER A 69 11.83 -15.53 -7.30
CA SER A 69 10.65 -14.86 -6.78
C SER A 69 9.34 -15.64 -6.88
N LEU A 70 8.41 -15.32 -5.98
CA LEU A 70 7.02 -15.75 -6.03
C LEU A 70 6.12 -14.52 -6.13
N THR A 71 5.41 -14.37 -7.23
CA THR A 71 4.50 -13.24 -7.47
C THR A 71 3.05 -13.71 -7.42
N ILE A 72 2.27 -13.08 -6.55
CA ILE A 72 0.82 -13.24 -6.46
C ILE A 72 0.19 -11.97 -7.00
N THR A 73 -0.49 -12.10 -8.15
CA THR A 73 -1.26 -11.02 -8.77
C THR A 73 -2.73 -11.21 -8.49
N SER A 74 -3.43 -10.09 -8.38
CA SER A 74 -4.83 -10.10 -8.02
C SER A 74 -5.51 -8.88 -8.61
N ARG A 75 -6.52 -9.10 -9.45
CA ARG A 75 -7.29 -8.03 -10.09
C ARG A 75 -8.68 -7.92 -9.48
N SER A 76 -9.02 -6.74 -8.97
CA SER A 76 -10.41 -6.39 -8.68
C SER A 76 -11.22 -6.22 -9.96
N ALA A 77 -12.49 -6.62 -9.98
CA ALA A 77 -13.35 -6.45 -11.15
C ALA A 77 -13.88 -5.02 -11.29
N ASP A 78 -14.06 -4.29 -10.18
CA ASP A 78 -14.63 -2.94 -10.21
C ASP A 78 -14.29 -2.10 -8.95
N PRO A 79 -13.50 -1.03 -9.06
CA PRO A 79 -12.65 -0.69 -10.21
C PRO A 79 -11.49 -1.71 -10.34
N PRO A 80 -10.92 -1.88 -11.55
CA PRO A 80 -9.74 -2.70 -11.73
C PRO A 80 -8.58 -2.12 -10.91
N LYS A 81 -8.10 -2.93 -9.97
CA LYS A 81 -6.91 -2.64 -9.19
C LYS A 81 -6.10 -3.91 -9.12
N ASP A 82 -4.85 -3.79 -9.55
CA ASP A 82 -3.91 -4.89 -9.45
C ASP A 82 -3.20 -4.81 -8.09
N VAL A 83 -3.24 -5.91 -7.35
CA VAL A 83 -2.36 -6.18 -6.19
C VAL A 83 -1.22 -7.02 -6.69
N VAL A 84 -0.03 -6.67 -6.26
CA VAL A 84 1.14 -7.52 -6.42
C VAL A 84 1.71 -7.81 -5.04
N VAL A 85 1.93 -9.09 -4.73
CA VAL A 85 2.81 -9.50 -3.64
C VAL A 85 3.93 -10.32 -4.24
N GLU A 86 5.16 -9.88 -4.06
CA GLU A 86 6.36 -10.54 -4.54
C GLU A 86 7.27 -10.91 -3.37
N LEU A 87 7.54 -12.19 -3.18
CA LEU A 87 8.54 -12.68 -2.25
C LEU A 87 9.81 -12.98 -3.03
N ARG A 88 10.97 -12.57 -2.53
CA ARG A 88 12.27 -12.75 -3.19
C ARG A 88 13.21 -13.62 -2.39
N ALA A 89 14.04 -14.38 -3.08
CA ALA A 89 15.10 -15.21 -2.49
C ALA A 89 16.08 -14.40 -1.62
N GLY A 90 16.27 -13.11 -1.92
CA GLY A 90 17.10 -12.21 -1.12
C GLY A 90 16.48 -11.72 0.20
N GLY A 91 15.36 -12.30 0.66
CA GLY A 91 14.75 -11.93 1.94
C GLY A 91 14.00 -10.62 1.92
N SER A 92 13.33 -10.34 0.81
CA SER A 92 12.46 -9.18 0.70
C SER A 92 11.06 -9.57 0.28
N ILE A 93 10.08 -8.87 0.83
CA ILE A 93 8.68 -8.95 0.43
C ILE A 93 8.30 -7.59 -0.13
N VAL A 94 7.74 -7.55 -1.33
CA VAL A 94 7.19 -6.34 -1.94
C VAL A 94 5.70 -6.53 -2.07
N ALA A 95 4.91 -5.65 -1.46
CA ALA A 95 3.47 -5.62 -1.61
C ALA A 95 3.07 -4.27 -2.24
N ALA A 96 2.31 -4.30 -3.32
CA ALA A 96 1.95 -3.12 -4.09
C ALA A 96 0.47 -3.16 -4.49
N VAL A 97 -0.14 -1.98 -4.57
CA VAL A 97 -1.51 -1.79 -5.07
C VAL A 97 -1.51 -0.63 -6.05
N GLN A 98 -2.09 -0.85 -7.22
CA GLN A 98 -2.31 0.19 -8.20
C GLN A 98 -3.37 1.19 -7.70
N VAL A 99 -3.09 2.48 -7.88
CA VAL A 99 -3.90 3.60 -7.42
C VAL A 99 -3.99 4.68 -8.48
N GLY A 100 -4.87 5.65 -8.25
CA GLY A 100 -5.01 6.79 -9.13
C GLY A 100 -5.93 6.51 -10.31
N SER A 101 -6.43 7.60 -10.89
CA SER A 101 -7.21 7.59 -12.13
C SER A 101 -7.08 8.95 -12.78
N GLU A 102 -7.09 9.02 -14.10
CA GLU A 102 -7.17 10.30 -14.80
C GLU A 102 -8.51 10.99 -14.50
N ARG A 103 -8.43 12.29 -14.24
CA ARG A 103 -9.56 13.15 -13.88
C ARG A 103 -9.35 14.55 -14.47
N SER A 104 -10.44 15.20 -14.82
CA SER A 104 -10.44 16.65 -15.06
C SER A 104 -10.49 17.39 -13.71
N ARG A 105 -9.53 18.27 -13.44
CA ARG A 105 -9.51 19.12 -12.26
C ARG A 105 -10.72 20.06 -12.27
N PRO A 106 -11.55 20.11 -11.21
CA PRO A 106 -12.77 20.91 -11.22
C PRO A 106 -12.58 22.42 -11.42
N ALA A 107 -11.41 22.95 -11.05
CA ALA A 107 -11.14 24.39 -11.07
C ALA A 107 -10.89 24.94 -12.50
N ASP A 108 -10.23 24.18 -13.37
CA ASP A 108 -9.74 24.64 -14.67
C ASP A 108 -9.91 23.61 -15.80
N GLY A 109 -10.39 22.40 -15.50
CA GLY A 109 -10.58 21.31 -16.47
C GLY A 109 -9.29 20.59 -16.87
N ALA A 110 -8.13 20.95 -16.29
CA ALA A 110 -6.86 20.31 -16.61
C ALA A 110 -6.90 18.81 -16.30
N GLN A 111 -6.29 17.98 -17.16
CA GLN A 111 -6.15 16.55 -16.88
C GLN A 111 -5.09 16.32 -15.82
N VAL A 112 -5.42 15.54 -14.81
CA VAL A 112 -4.52 15.13 -13.72
C VAL A 112 -4.75 13.66 -13.40
N CYS A 113 -3.73 12.96 -12.90
CA CYS A 113 -3.92 11.65 -12.29
C CYS A 113 -4.17 11.88 -10.80
N ALA A 114 -5.39 11.61 -10.36
CA ALA A 114 -5.81 11.89 -8.99
C ALA A 114 -5.72 10.63 -8.13
N ILE A 115 -4.92 10.68 -7.07
CA ILE A 115 -4.90 9.67 -6.00
C ILE A 115 -5.67 10.22 -4.79
N GLY A 116 -6.62 9.45 -4.25
CA GLY A 116 -7.32 9.85 -3.03
C GLY A 116 -6.42 9.76 -1.78
N GLU A 117 -6.39 10.79 -0.95
CA GLU A 117 -5.64 10.81 0.32
C GLU A 117 -6.07 9.66 1.24
N GLY A 118 -7.37 9.39 1.33
CA GLY A 118 -7.88 8.25 2.09
C GLY A 118 -7.48 6.89 1.49
N ALA A 119 -7.28 6.83 0.16
CA ALA A 119 -6.74 5.63 -0.46
C ALA A 119 -5.27 5.44 -0.05
N VAL A 120 -4.45 6.50 -0.02
CA VAL A 120 -3.07 6.43 0.46
C VAL A 120 -3.03 5.95 1.92
N ALA A 121 -3.84 6.56 2.80
CA ALA A 121 -3.91 6.18 4.21
C ALA A 121 -4.31 4.72 4.40
N TRP A 122 -5.38 4.29 3.72
CA TRP A 122 -5.89 2.94 3.83
C TRP A 122 -4.92 1.89 3.28
N ILE A 123 -4.44 2.10 2.05
CA ILE A 123 -3.58 1.18 1.32
C ILE A 123 -2.25 1.00 2.05
N THR A 124 -1.69 2.08 2.62
CA THR A 124 -0.48 2.00 3.45
C THR A 124 -0.65 1.04 4.62
N ALA A 125 -1.76 1.17 5.37
CA ALA A 125 -2.01 0.31 6.53
C ALA A 125 -2.20 -1.16 6.12
N VAL A 126 -2.97 -1.43 5.06
CA VAL A 126 -3.22 -2.81 4.66
C VAL A 126 -2.02 -3.48 3.99
N LEU A 127 -1.21 -2.75 3.23
CA LEU A 127 0.03 -3.27 2.66
C LEU A 127 1.06 -3.54 3.75
N LEU A 128 1.17 -2.68 4.76
CA LEU A 128 2.01 -2.92 5.93
C LEU A 128 1.57 -4.19 6.68
N ARG A 129 0.26 -4.35 6.92
CA ARG A 129 -0.28 -5.55 7.55
C ARG A 129 -0.02 -6.81 6.71
N LEU A 130 -0.25 -6.75 5.40
CA LEU A 130 -0.03 -7.87 4.48
C LEU A 130 1.44 -8.30 4.46
N THR A 131 2.33 -7.32 4.41
CA THR A 131 3.78 -7.54 4.45
C THR A 131 4.19 -8.20 5.78
N ALA A 132 3.67 -7.71 6.92
CA ALA A 132 3.88 -8.33 8.22
C ALA A 132 3.28 -9.74 8.31
N ALA A 133 2.09 -9.94 7.75
CA ALA A 133 1.39 -11.21 7.75
C ALA A 133 2.17 -12.27 6.97
N CYS A 134 2.83 -11.88 5.88
CA CYS A 134 3.74 -12.75 5.15
C CYS A 134 5.06 -12.94 5.93
N ALA A 135 5.64 -11.86 6.48
CA ALA A 135 6.85 -11.94 7.32
C ALA A 135 6.69 -12.91 8.51
N GLN A 136 5.51 -12.96 9.13
CA GLN A 136 5.23 -13.88 10.22
C GLN A 136 5.24 -15.35 9.78
N GLU A 137 4.73 -15.67 8.58
CA GLU A 137 4.74 -17.05 8.05
C GLU A 137 6.16 -17.56 7.81
N VAL A 138 7.11 -16.64 7.62
CA VAL A 138 8.52 -16.94 7.34
C VAL A 138 9.41 -16.85 8.59
N GLY A 139 8.79 -16.70 9.78
CA GLY A 139 9.50 -16.64 11.06
C GLY A 139 10.23 -15.32 11.33
N MET A 140 9.86 -14.23 10.65
CA MET A 140 10.55 -12.93 10.79
C MET A 140 9.86 -12.06 11.84
N ASP A 141 10.56 -11.77 12.92
CA ASP A 141 10.05 -10.97 14.04
C ASP A 141 10.21 -9.46 13.81
N THR A 142 11.20 -9.06 13.02
CA THR A 142 11.50 -7.65 12.70
C THR A 142 11.69 -7.48 11.21
N MET A 143 11.29 -6.31 10.71
CA MET A 143 11.45 -5.96 9.31
C MET A 143 11.78 -4.47 9.18
N THR A 144 12.72 -4.15 8.29
CA THR A 144 12.84 -2.81 7.77
C THR A 144 11.82 -2.67 6.64
N VAL A 145 10.87 -1.78 6.83
CA VAL A 145 9.88 -1.39 5.83
C VAL A 145 10.34 -0.17 5.07
N ARG A 146 10.16 -0.20 3.76
CA ARG A 146 10.24 0.94 2.85
C ARG A 146 8.90 1.14 2.19
N ALA A 147 8.47 2.38 2.00
CA ALA A 147 7.27 2.66 1.22
C ALA A 147 7.48 3.80 0.24
N ASP A 148 6.80 3.68 -0.90
CA ASP A 148 6.87 4.65 -1.97
C ASP A 148 5.55 4.71 -2.78
N ILE A 149 5.35 5.80 -3.51
CA ILE A 149 4.42 5.91 -4.61
C ILE A 149 5.23 5.91 -5.90
N VAL A 150 5.10 4.85 -6.67
CA VAL A 150 5.85 4.65 -7.91
C VAL A 150 4.94 5.01 -9.09
N ASP A 151 5.29 6.08 -9.79
CA ASP A 151 4.64 6.46 -11.04
C ASP A 151 5.37 5.82 -12.22
N LEU A 152 4.79 4.76 -12.78
CA LEU A 152 5.35 4.04 -13.93
C LEU A 152 4.85 4.59 -15.27
N ARG A 153 3.94 5.57 -15.24
CA ARG A 153 3.34 6.11 -16.47
C ARG A 153 4.43 6.68 -17.38
N PRO A 154 4.29 6.55 -18.71
CA PRO A 154 5.26 7.07 -19.66
C PRO A 154 5.53 8.55 -19.41
N VAL A 155 6.80 8.98 -19.45
CA VAL A 155 7.23 10.37 -19.22
C VAL A 155 6.56 11.37 -20.19
N SER A 156 6.05 10.89 -21.33
CA SER A 156 5.26 11.68 -22.29
C SER A 156 3.81 11.95 -21.85
N ALA A 157 3.35 11.38 -20.74
CA ALA A 157 2.07 11.71 -20.15
C ALA A 157 2.25 13.02 -19.37
N ASP A 158 1.94 14.16 -20.01
CA ASP A 158 1.91 15.51 -19.41
C ASP A 158 0.83 15.66 -18.30
N VAL A 159 0.39 14.57 -17.69
CA VAL A 159 -0.70 14.49 -16.73
C VAL A 159 -0.10 14.44 -15.32
N PRO A 160 -0.05 15.58 -14.59
CA PRO A 160 0.56 15.64 -13.28
C PRO A 160 -0.18 14.74 -12.29
N LEU A 161 0.60 14.19 -11.36
CA LEU A 161 0.06 13.41 -10.26
C LEU A 161 -0.40 14.35 -9.13
N GLU A 162 -1.65 14.21 -8.71
CA GLU A 162 -2.24 15.00 -7.63
C GLU A 162 -2.82 14.10 -6.54
N LEU A 163 -2.64 14.56 -5.30
CA LEU A 163 -3.34 14.01 -4.16
C LEU A 163 -4.65 14.76 -4.00
N TRP A 164 -5.76 14.05 -3.99
CA TRP A 164 -7.10 14.59 -3.87
C TRP A 164 -7.73 14.16 -2.56
N SER A 165 -8.62 14.99 -2.05
CA SER A 165 -9.31 14.70 -0.81
C SER A 165 -10.78 15.08 -0.88
N HIS A 166 -11.59 14.34 -0.14
CA HIS A 166 -12.95 14.76 0.16
C HIS A 166 -12.92 15.60 1.43
N SER A 167 -13.18 16.90 1.30
CA SER A 167 -13.40 17.80 2.43
C SER A 167 -14.77 18.44 2.25
N GLN A 168 -15.58 18.44 3.31
CA GLN A 168 -16.92 19.07 3.30
C GLN A 168 -17.83 18.59 2.14
N GLY A 169 -17.69 17.33 1.72
CA GLY A 169 -18.47 16.74 0.62
C GLY A 169 -17.97 17.08 -0.79
N ILE A 170 -16.88 17.85 -0.91
CA ILE A 170 -16.29 18.25 -2.19
C ILE A 170 -14.97 17.50 -2.38
N LEU A 171 -14.81 16.90 -3.56
CA LEU A 171 -13.55 16.32 -4.01
C LEU A 171 -12.67 17.41 -4.59
N GLN A 172 -11.50 17.65 -4.01
CA GLN A 172 -10.59 18.72 -4.41
C GLN A 172 -9.11 18.34 -4.24
N PRO A 173 -8.20 18.99 -4.98
CA PRO A 173 -6.77 18.83 -4.78
C PRO A 173 -6.35 19.17 -3.34
N ALA A 174 -5.54 18.31 -2.74
CA ALA A 174 -4.91 18.47 -1.44
C ALA A 174 -3.40 18.72 -1.55
N GLY A 175 -2.78 18.26 -2.64
CA GLY A 175 -1.37 18.49 -2.92
C GLY A 175 -0.98 18.02 -4.32
N THR A 176 0.16 18.47 -4.80
CA THR A 176 0.71 18.11 -6.12
C THR A 176 2.03 17.39 -5.90
N TRP A 177 2.28 16.36 -6.68
CA TRP A 177 3.51 15.58 -6.63
C TRP A 177 4.74 16.48 -6.79
N ARG A 178 5.71 16.34 -5.88
CA ARG A 178 6.95 17.13 -5.85
C ARG A 178 8.16 16.41 -6.44
N GLY A 179 7.97 15.25 -7.06
CA GLY A 179 9.05 14.49 -7.67
C GLY A 179 9.89 13.70 -6.68
N ASP A 180 11.05 13.24 -7.16
CA ASP A 180 11.97 12.34 -6.46
C ASP A 180 12.83 13.03 -5.37
N ASP A 181 12.65 14.34 -5.17
CA ASP A 181 13.41 15.14 -4.20
C ASP A 181 13.13 14.75 -2.74
N ILE A 182 12.03 14.02 -2.50
CA ILE A 182 11.65 13.53 -1.18
C ILE A 182 11.98 12.04 -1.11
N GLY A 183 13.00 11.71 -0.31
CA GLY A 183 13.52 10.34 -0.17
C GLY A 183 12.46 9.29 0.18
N GLU A 184 12.82 8.01 -0.02
CA GLU A 184 12.01 6.86 0.40
C GLU A 184 11.72 6.90 1.90
N VAL A 185 10.50 6.51 2.29
CA VAL A 185 10.14 6.37 3.70
C VAL A 185 10.67 5.05 4.21
N ARG A 186 11.50 5.07 5.25
CA ARG A 186 12.07 3.86 5.88
C ARG A 186 11.72 3.79 7.35
N LEU A 187 11.28 2.63 7.81
CA LEU A 187 10.90 2.39 9.20
C LEU A 187 11.24 0.96 9.62
N ASP A 188 11.90 0.79 10.77
CA ASP A 188 12.06 -0.52 11.39
C ASP A 188 10.85 -0.81 12.29
N VAL A 189 10.22 -1.97 12.10
CA VAL A 189 9.03 -2.37 12.85
C VAL A 189 9.11 -3.82 13.28
N ARG A 190 8.42 -4.13 14.38
CA ARG A 190 8.15 -5.52 14.75
C ARG A 190 6.97 -6.05 13.96
N THR A 191 7.12 -7.23 13.39
CA THR A 191 6.08 -7.90 12.60
C THR A 191 4.77 -8.03 13.40
N ALA A 192 4.87 -8.38 14.69
CA ALA A 192 3.71 -8.54 15.56
C ALA A 192 2.90 -7.23 15.72
N GLU A 193 3.54 -6.07 15.83
CA GLU A 193 2.86 -4.79 16.04
C GLU A 193 1.96 -4.43 14.85
N CYS A 194 2.43 -4.72 13.64
CA CYS A 194 1.66 -4.56 12.39
C CYS A 194 0.46 -5.52 12.27
N LEU A 195 0.38 -6.54 13.13
CA LEU A 195 -0.72 -7.51 13.15
C LEU A 195 -1.75 -7.23 14.25
N THR A 196 -1.51 -6.22 15.08
CA THR A 196 -2.30 -5.83 16.26
C THR A 196 -2.97 -4.46 16.07
N PRO A 197 -3.73 -3.94 17.06
CA PRO A 197 -4.24 -2.57 17.03
C PRO A 197 -3.18 -1.48 16.77
N GLU A 198 -1.91 -1.75 17.09
CA GLU A 198 -0.80 -0.80 16.89
C GLU A 198 -0.47 -0.54 15.41
N LEU A 199 -1.05 -1.33 14.49
CA LEU A 199 -0.87 -1.19 13.04
C LEU A 199 -0.98 0.27 12.58
N PHE A 200 -2.00 1.00 13.03
CA PHE A 200 -2.26 2.36 12.55
C PHE A 200 -1.26 3.39 13.05
N LEU A 201 -0.68 3.17 14.23
CA LEU A 201 0.41 4.00 14.72
C LEU A 201 1.65 3.83 13.83
N ARG A 202 1.98 2.59 13.47
CA ARG A 202 3.11 2.28 12.55
C ARG A 202 2.84 2.76 11.13
N ALA A 203 1.64 2.52 10.62
CA ALA A 203 1.21 2.97 9.29
C ALA A 203 1.21 4.51 9.18
N ARG A 204 0.89 5.24 10.26
CA ARG A 204 0.91 6.71 10.24
C ARG A 204 2.30 7.27 9.94
N ALA A 205 3.35 6.71 10.54
CA ALA A 205 4.72 7.17 10.28
C ALA A 205 5.09 7.05 8.79
N ILE A 206 4.68 5.93 8.18
CA ILE A 206 4.86 5.70 6.74
C ILE A 206 4.01 6.68 5.91
N LEU A 207 2.73 6.79 6.26
CA LEU A 207 1.76 7.65 5.59
C LEU A 207 2.23 9.10 5.53
N LEU A 208 2.74 9.65 6.63
CA LEU A 208 3.21 11.05 6.64
C LEU A 208 4.35 11.28 5.65
N GLY A 209 5.28 10.33 5.51
CA GLY A 209 6.33 10.44 4.52
C GLY A 209 5.82 10.35 3.09
N LEU A 210 4.80 9.51 2.82
CA LEU A 210 4.14 9.45 1.51
C LEU A 210 3.34 10.73 1.19
N LEU A 211 2.65 11.30 2.19
CA LEU A 211 1.89 12.54 2.04
C LEU A 211 2.80 13.76 1.82
N ASP A 212 3.99 13.76 2.42
CA ASP A 212 4.94 14.86 2.24
C ASP A 212 5.38 15.03 0.78
N ARG A 213 5.36 13.94 0.00
CA ARG A 213 5.62 13.97 -1.46
C ARG A 213 4.64 14.84 -2.24
N PHE A 214 3.47 15.11 -1.66
CA PHE A 214 2.47 16.03 -2.20
C PHE A 214 2.45 17.38 -1.47
N GLY A 215 3.35 17.56 -0.50
CA GLY A 215 3.37 18.74 0.38
C GLY A 215 2.39 18.70 1.55
N VAL A 216 1.81 17.54 1.83
CA VAL A 216 0.85 17.37 2.93
C VAL A 216 1.60 16.86 4.16
N LYS A 217 1.65 17.68 5.21
CA LYS A 217 2.48 17.43 6.41
C LYS A 217 1.79 16.64 7.51
N ASP A 218 0.48 16.47 7.45
CA ASP A 218 -0.29 15.76 8.46
C ASP A 218 -1.39 14.91 7.81
N SER A 219 -1.91 13.94 8.57
CA SER A 219 -2.96 13.04 8.14
C SER A 219 -4.26 13.36 8.86
N ARG A 220 -5.33 13.62 8.09
CA ARG A 220 -6.69 13.68 8.64
C ARG A 220 -7.30 12.30 8.89
N HIS A 221 -6.66 11.24 8.40
CA HIS A 221 -7.21 9.88 8.33
C HIS A 221 -6.80 9.02 9.53
N ILE A 222 -5.60 9.24 10.06
CA ILE A 222 -5.03 8.56 11.21
C ILE A 222 -4.36 9.63 12.08
N ASP A 223 -4.84 9.80 13.31
CA ASP A 223 -4.24 10.77 14.23
C ASP A 223 -2.97 10.25 14.90
N GLU A 224 -2.31 11.11 15.67
CA GLU A 224 -1.04 10.82 16.35
C GLU A 224 -1.08 9.64 17.32
N HIS A 225 -2.27 9.20 17.75
CA HIS A 225 -2.47 8.05 18.61
C HIS A 225 -2.84 6.77 17.83
N GLY A 226 -2.85 6.83 16.49
CA GLY A 226 -3.24 5.72 15.65
C GLY A 226 -4.76 5.53 15.56
N VAL A 227 -5.57 6.52 15.98
CA VAL A 227 -7.02 6.43 15.86
C VAL A 227 -7.44 6.76 14.43
N VAL A 228 -8.18 5.85 13.81
CA VAL A 228 -8.69 6.03 12.44
C VAL A 228 -9.93 6.92 12.44
N ARG A 229 -9.90 8.00 11.65
CA ARG A 229 -11.00 8.97 11.48
C ARG A 229 -11.91 8.49 10.34
N ARG A 230 -12.96 7.75 10.67
CA ARG A 230 -13.75 6.98 9.69
C ARG A 230 -14.45 7.85 8.64
N ASN A 231 -14.92 9.04 9.03
CA ASN A 231 -15.61 9.98 8.14
C ASN A 231 -14.66 10.62 7.11
N ALA A 232 -13.34 10.53 7.32
CA ALA A 232 -12.37 10.93 6.30
C ALA A 232 -12.35 9.94 5.10
N PHE A 233 -12.84 8.71 5.29
CA PHE A 233 -12.95 7.69 4.24
C PHE A 233 -14.37 7.65 3.67
N VAL A 234 -14.69 8.62 2.81
CA VAL A 234 -16.02 8.78 2.20
C VAL A 234 -16.50 7.48 1.54
N GLY A 235 -17.71 7.05 1.87
CA GLY A 235 -18.34 5.84 1.32
C GLY A 235 -17.86 4.51 1.93
N HIS A 236 -16.87 4.53 2.84
CA HIS A 236 -16.26 3.32 3.39
C HIS A 236 -16.29 3.24 4.93
N ALA A 237 -16.86 4.24 5.61
CA ALA A 237 -16.84 4.36 7.06
C ALA A 237 -17.32 3.09 7.80
N ASP A 238 -18.43 2.49 7.39
CA ASP A 238 -18.98 1.29 8.04
C ASP A 238 -18.13 0.05 7.82
N ARG A 239 -17.60 -0.13 6.61
CA ARG A 239 -16.74 -1.29 6.32
C ARG A 239 -15.44 -1.16 7.09
N ILE A 240 -14.84 0.03 7.10
CA ILE A 240 -13.64 0.33 7.88
C ILE A 240 -13.91 0.11 9.36
N ARG A 241 -15.05 0.56 9.90
CA ARG A 241 -15.45 0.28 11.29
C ARG A 241 -15.43 -1.22 11.59
N THR A 242 -16.12 -2.03 10.79
CA THR A 242 -16.17 -3.49 11.00
C THR A 242 -14.79 -4.13 11.02
N TRP A 243 -13.90 -3.71 10.11
CA TRP A 243 -12.54 -4.25 10.05
C TRP A 243 -11.70 -3.82 11.26
N LEU A 244 -11.83 -2.57 11.70
CA LEU A 244 -11.13 -2.06 12.88
C LEU A 244 -11.61 -2.76 14.16
N GLU A 245 -12.91 -3.02 14.27
CA GLU A 245 -13.49 -3.80 15.37
C GLU A 245 -12.90 -5.22 15.42
N ALA A 246 -12.79 -5.89 14.27
CA ALA A 246 -12.18 -7.22 14.18
C ALA A 246 -10.69 -7.22 14.56
N LEU A 247 -9.97 -6.13 14.28
CA LEU A 247 -8.57 -5.95 14.67
C LEU A 247 -8.39 -5.49 16.13
N GLY A 248 -9.44 -4.97 16.76
CA GLY A 248 -9.35 -4.28 18.06
C GLY A 248 -8.75 -2.86 17.97
N ALA A 249 -8.73 -2.25 16.78
CA ALA A 249 -8.16 -0.94 16.53
C ALA A 249 -9.14 0.19 16.87
N SER A 250 -8.59 1.29 17.41
CA SER A 250 -9.39 2.46 17.79
C SER A 250 -9.83 3.26 16.57
N SER A 251 -11.07 3.76 16.60
CA SER A 251 -11.56 4.68 15.57
C SER A 251 -12.57 5.68 16.09
N ALA A 252 -12.55 6.87 15.49
CA ALA A 252 -13.50 7.95 15.73
C ALA A 252 -14.34 8.19 14.47
N PRO A 253 -15.53 8.82 14.59
CA PRO A 253 -16.20 9.42 13.46
C PRO A 253 -15.23 10.35 12.72
#